data_AF-A0A0A9AAN5-F1
#
_entry.id   AF-A0A0A9AAN5-F1
#
_cell.length_a   1.000
_cell.length_b   1.000
_cell.length_c   1.000
_cell.angle_alpha   90.00
_cell.angle_beta   90.00
_cell.angle_gamma   90.00
#
_symmetry.space_group_name_H-M   'P 1'
#
loop_
_entity.id
_entity.type
_entity.pdbx_description
1 polymer ?
#
loop_
_entity_poly.entity_id
_entity_poly.type
_entity_poly.pdbx_seq_one_letter_code
_entity_poly.pdbx_strand_id
1 'polypeptide(L)' 'MDARCVSIIFHHSGAFSKEGDLTYEGGQISIIRDVDKDLMSYFHVVELAKKVGYKDGDSLYYLIPGRSKKFCPVMCQV' A
#
# COMPACT_ATOMS: atom_id res chain seq x y z
N MET A 1 4.57 -17.73 -11.77
CA MET A 1 4.37 -16.31 -11.43
C MET A 1 4.77 -15.50 -12.64
N ASP A 2 3.84 -14.73 -13.22
CA ASP A 2 4.17 -13.76 -14.27
C ASP A 2 5.08 -12.68 -13.66
N ALA A 3 6.23 -12.41 -14.28
CA ALA A 3 7.19 -11.40 -13.81
C ALA A 3 6.63 -9.96 -13.83
N ARG A 4 5.45 -9.78 -14.41
CA ARG A 4 4.69 -8.51 -14.43
C ARG A 4 3.76 -8.34 -13.24
N CYS A 5 3.49 -9.40 -12.49
CA CYS A 5 2.59 -9.33 -11.34
C CYS A 5 3.34 -9.01 -10.04
N VAL A 6 2.72 -8.20 -9.18
CA VAL A 6 3.18 -7.88 -7.82
C VAL A 6 2.09 -8.15 -6.79
N SER A 7 2.49 -8.28 -5.52
CA SER A 7 1.55 -8.27 -4.40
C SER A 7 1.56 -6.89 -3.74
N ILE A 8 0.38 -6.35 -3.47
CA ILE A 8 0.21 -5.10 -2.72
C ILE A 8 -0.24 -5.44 -1.31
N ILE A 9 0.47 -4.89 -0.33
CA ILE A 9 0.22 -5.09 1.09
C ILE A 9 -0.31 -3.79 1.68
N PHE A 10 -1.53 -3.84 2.20
CA PHE A 10 -2.17 -2.73 2.91
C PHE A 10 -2.03 -2.95 4.41
N HIS A 11 -1.44 -1.97 5.09
CA HIS A 11 -1.35 -1.92 6.55
C HIS A 11 -2.36 -0.89 7.04
N HIS A 12 -3.30 -1.29 7.90
CA HIS A 12 -4.36 -0.41 8.39
C HIS A 12 -4.52 -0.44 9.91
N SER A 13 -4.87 0.71 10.49
CA SER A 13 -5.20 0.91 11.91
C SER A 13 -4.12 0.52 12.93
N GLY A 14 -2.85 0.51 12.54
CA GLY A 14 -1.70 0.17 13.38
C GLY A 14 -0.52 1.10 13.14
N ALA A 15 0.64 0.73 13.65
CA ALA A 15 1.86 1.53 13.53
C ALA A 15 3.06 0.65 13.19
N PHE A 16 4.02 1.22 12.46
CA PHE A 16 5.32 0.59 12.29
C PHE A 16 6.17 0.86 13.52
N SER A 17 6.67 -0.19 14.16
CA SER A 17 7.65 -0.10 15.23
C SER A 17 9.05 -0.32 14.65
N LYS A 18 10.02 0.42 15.20
CA LYS A 18 11.44 0.31 14.83
C LYS A 18 12.31 -0.08 16.03
N GLU A 19 11.71 -0.57 17.11
CA GLU A 19 12.48 -1.19 18.19
C GLU A 19 12.95 -2.58 17.73
N GLY A 20 14.11 -2.61 17.06
CA GLY A 20 14.66 -3.82 16.45
C GLY A 20 14.29 -3.94 14.97
N ASP A 21 13.76 -5.10 14.58
CA ASP A 21 13.27 -5.33 13.22
C ASP A 21 12.03 -4.46 12.93
N LEU A 22 11.85 -4.04 11.68
CA LEU A 22 10.67 -3.26 11.29
C LEU A 22 9.43 -4.14 11.33
N THR A 23 8.62 -3.99 12.39
CA THR A 23 7.36 -4.70 12.58
C THR A 23 6.18 -3.75 12.39
N TYR A 24 5.01 -4.32 12.09
CA TYR A 24 3.74 -3.60 12.07
C TYR A 24 2.84 -4.13 13.20
N GLU A 25 2.43 -3.25 14.10
CA GLU A 25 1.79 -3.62 15.36
C GLU A 25 0.42 -2.95 15.51
N GLY A 26 -0.49 -3.63 16.23
CA GLY A 26 -1.81 -3.10 16.59
C GLY A 26 -2.83 -2.97 15.45
N GLY A 27 -2.44 -3.28 14.22
CA GLY A 27 -3.28 -3.14 13.03
C GLY A 27 -3.62 -4.45 12.32
N GLN A 28 -4.23 -4.30 11.16
CA GLN A 28 -4.56 -5.40 10.25
C GLN A 28 -3.78 -5.27 8.94
N ILE A 29 -3.60 -6.41 8.27
CA ILE A 29 -2.91 -6.49 6.98
C ILE A 29 -3.84 -7.14 5.96
N SER A 30 -4.06 -6.43 4.85
CA SER A 30 -4.75 -6.96 3.68
C SER A 30 -3.77 -7.14 2.53
N ILE A 31 -3.85 -8.27 1.81
CA ILE A 31 -2.94 -8.59 0.71
C ILE A 31 -3.75 -8.80 -0.57
N ILE A 32 -3.46 -8.00 -1.59
CA ILE A 32 -3.98 -8.20 -2.95
C ILE A 32 -2.83 -8.77 -3.79
N ARG A 33 -3.04 -9.99 -4.32
CA ARG A 33 -2.05 -10.70 -5.14
C ARG A 33 -2.33 -10.48 -6.63
N ASP A 34 -1.34 -10.84 -7.45
CA ASP A 34 -1.44 -10.89 -8.90
C ASP A 34 -1.86 -9.57 -9.56
N VAL A 35 -1.41 -8.43 -9.00
CA VAL A 35 -1.64 -7.10 -9.58
C VAL A 35 -0.64 -6.86 -10.69
N ASP A 36 -1.12 -6.60 -11.91
CA ASP A 36 -0.28 -6.23 -13.04
C ASP A 36 0.37 -4.85 -12.77
N LYS A 37 1.70 -4.85 -12.62
CA LYS A 37 2.47 -3.65 -12.29
C LYS A 37 2.52 -2.65 -13.45
N ASP A 38 2.39 -3.12 -14.69
CA ASP A 38 2.46 -2.26 -15.89
C ASP A 38 1.15 -1.47 -16.06
N LEU A 39 0.06 -1.96 -15.47
CA LEU A 39 -1.26 -1.29 -15.41
C LEU A 39 -1.48 -0.51 -14.10
N MET A 40 -0.47 -0.43 -13.23
CA MET A 40 -0.60 0.16 -11.90
C MET A 40 -0.49 1.69 -11.95
N SER A 41 -1.64 2.33 -12.20
CA SER A 41 -1.80 3.79 -12.09
C SER A 41 -2.23 4.20 -10.67
N TYR A 42 -2.18 5.50 -10.38
CA TYR A 42 -2.73 6.05 -9.14
C TYR A 42 -4.20 5.65 -8.92
N PHE A 43 -5.05 5.79 -9.93
CA PHE A 43 -6.48 5.43 -9.85
C PHE A 43 -6.68 3.96 -9.56
N HIS A 44 -5.83 3.10 -10.14
CA HIS A 44 -5.88 1.67 -9.86
C HIS A 44 -5.56 1.40 -8.37
N VAL A 45 -4.56 2.06 -7.80
CA VAL A 45 -4.24 1.92 -6.36
C VAL A 45 -5.40 2.39 -5.47
N VAL A 46 -6.07 3.49 -5.83
CA VAL A 46 -7.26 3.97 -5.10
C VAL A 46 -8.41 2.96 -5.17
N GLU A 47 -8.70 2.39 -6.34
CA GLU A 47 -9.72 1.34 -6.47
C GLU A 47 -9.38 0.10 -5.64
N LEU A 48 -8.11 -0.30 -5.58
CA LEU A 48 -7.66 -1.40 -4.75
C LEU A 48 -7.82 -1.09 -3.25
N ALA A 49 -7.55 0.15 -2.83
CA ALA A 49 -7.80 0.60 -1.45
C ALA A 49 -9.30 0.52 -1.11
N LYS A 50 -10.19 0.96 -2.00
CA LYS A 50 -11.64 0.86 -1.82
C LYS A 50 -12.11 -0.59 -1.67
N LYS A 51 -11.51 -1.53 -2.42
CA LYS A 51 -11.81 -2.98 -2.30
C LYS A 51 -11.47 -3.56 -0.92
N VAL A 52 -10.53 -2.98 -0.19
CA VAL A 52 -10.16 -3.41 1.17
C VAL A 52 -10.82 -2.57 2.27
N GLY A 53 -11.75 -1.67 1.90
CA GLY A 53 -12.63 -0.98 2.84
C GLY A 53 -12.31 0.49 3.11
N TYR A 54 -11.32 1.08 2.43
CA TYR A 54 -11.06 2.52 2.51
C TYR A 54 -12.18 3.32 1.83
N LYS A 55 -12.45 4.52 2.36
CA LYS A 55 -13.52 5.42 1.92
C LYS A 55 -12.96 6.75 1.46
N ASP A 56 -13.78 7.47 0.72
CA ASP A 56 -13.43 8.81 0.28
C ASP A 56 -13.10 9.70 1.50
N GLY A 57 -11.95 10.38 1.46
CA GLY A 57 -11.40 11.18 2.56
C GLY A 57 -10.34 10.47 3.42
N ASP A 58 -10.20 9.15 3.35
CA ASP A 58 -9.16 8.42 4.09
C ASP A 58 -7.77 8.72 3.52
N SER A 59 -6.75 8.77 4.38
CA SER A 59 -5.37 8.99 3.93
C SER A 59 -4.68 7.69 3.53
N LEU A 60 -4.16 7.64 2.30
CA LEU A 60 -3.33 6.52 1.82
C LEU A 60 -1.87 6.94 1.65
N TYR A 61 -0.94 6.10 2.13
CA TYR A 61 0.50 6.24 1.95
C TYR A 61 1.05 4.98 1.29
N TYR A 62 1.85 5.12 0.24
CA TYR A 62 2.41 3.96 -0.45
C TYR A 62 3.85 4.19 -0.94
N LEU A 63 4.59 3.08 -1.07
CA LEU A 63 5.98 3.04 -1.51
C LEU A 63 6.05 2.40 -2.90
N ILE A 64 6.71 3.08 -3.85
CA ILE A 64 6.98 2.53 -5.18
C ILE A 64 8.41 1.97 -5.19
N PRO A 65 8.61 0.66 -5.41
CA PRO A 65 9.94 0.07 -5.52
C PRO A 65 10.76 0.75 -6.63
N GLY A 66 12.05 1.01 -6.39
CA GLY A 66 12.96 1.60 -7.37
C GLY A 66 12.96 3.13 -7.46
N ARG A 67 12.00 3.82 -6.82
CA ARG A 67 12.16 5.25 -6.50
C ARG A 67 12.95 5.38 -5.19
N SER A 68 13.75 6.45 -5.07
CA SER A 68 14.55 6.71 -3.85
C SER A 68 13.69 6.50 -2.61
N LYS A 69 14.20 5.79 -1.58
CA LYS A 69 13.53 5.39 -0.31
C LYS A 69 12.99 6.55 0.55
N LYS A 70 12.77 7.71 -0.04
CA LYS A 70 11.92 8.74 0.51
C LYS A 70 10.52 8.14 0.53
N PHE A 71 10.01 7.89 1.73
CA PHE A 71 8.58 7.93 1.96
C PHE A 71 8.10 9.14 1.18
N CYS A 72 7.36 8.92 0.09
CA CYS A 72 6.74 10.01 -0.62
C CYS A 72 5.38 10.11 0.07
N PRO A 73 5.21 11.01 1.06
CA PRO A 73 3.89 11.29 1.60
C PRO A 73 3.13 12.03 0.51
N VAL A 74 2.75 11.31 -0.54
CA VAL A 74 1.61 11.71 -1.33
C VAL A 74 0.44 11.37 -0.43
N MET A 75 0.15 12.26 0.53
CA MET A 75 -1.11 12.22 1.26
C MET A 75 -2.18 12.39 0.21
N CYS A 76 -2.81 11.29 -0.16
CA CYS A 76 -4.00 11.31 -0.97
C CYS A 76 -5.16 10.97 -0.07
N GLN A 77 -6.13 11.88 -0.04
CA GLN A 77 -7.48 11.54 0.37
C GLN A 77 -8.04 10.61 -0.72
N VAL A 78 -8.45 9.40 -0.31
CA VAL A 78 -9.16 8.42 -1.15
C VAL A 78 -10.45 9.03 -1.69
#